data_AF-A0A8H4PKL2-F1
#
_entry.id   AF-A0A8H4PKL2-F1
#
_cell.length_a   1.000
_cell.length_b   1.000
_cell.length_c   1.000
_cell.angle_alpha   90.00
_cell.angle_beta   90.00
_cell.angle_gamma   90.00
#
_symmetry.space_group_name_H-M   'P 1'
#
loop_
_entity.id
_entity.type
_entity.pdbx_description
1 polymer ?
#
loop_
_entity_poly.entity_id
_entity_poly.type
_entity_poly.pdbx_seq_one_letter_code
_entity_poly.pdbx_strand_id
1 'polypeptide(L)'
;MEAGNRVCEYAVSSSSPLPVFTGRQFSLAPPQEAHESVTANESVTANESVTRFRGDVCALSHSASYLFASTRAADPNRPGYLAAFELSPEGRLERCLLLQPTTTSGGHSNAVSPSDWTDQWLAVVEDQSGFLDIHRWRNHTLERVARLQVSEPGFGMNAIWYD
;
A
#
# COMPACT_ATOMS: atom_id res chain seq x y z
N MET A 1 -5.01 4.60 -16.96
CA MET A 1 -5.96 4.77 -15.83
C MET A 1 -5.34 4.05 -14.62
N GLU A 2 -5.07 4.79 -13.54
CA GLU A 2 -4.27 4.47 -12.34
C GLU A 2 -3.20 3.35 -12.47
N ALA A 3 -1.97 3.79 -12.76
CA ALA A 3 -0.80 2.93 -12.94
C ALA A 3 0.31 3.17 -11.90
N GLY A 4 0.09 4.09 -10.96
CA GLY A 4 1.07 4.39 -9.92
C GLY A 4 1.16 3.24 -8.93
N ASN A 5 2.33 2.62 -8.80
CA ASN A 5 2.64 1.59 -7.80
C ASN A 5 3.90 1.96 -7.01
N ARG A 6 4.07 3.27 -6.77
CA ARG A 6 5.22 3.84 -6.07
C ARG A 6 4.74 4.89 -5.07
N VAL A 7 5.44 4.99 -3.94
CA VAL A 7 5.35 6.17 -3.08
C VAL A 7 6.41 7.15 -3.54
N CYS A 8 6.01 8.39 -3.79
CA CYS A 8 6.88 9.46 -4.23
C CYS A 8 6.93 10.57 -3.18
N GLU A 9 8.12 11.03 -2.83
CA GLU A 9 8.32 12.12 -1.87
C GLU A 9 8.25 13.48 -2.59
N TYR A 10 7.47 14.39 -2.03
CA TYR A 10 7.37 15.78 -2.47
C TYR A 10 7.69 16.71 -1.30
N ALA A 11 8.35 17.83 -1.58
CA ALA A 11 8.63 18.87 -0.60
C ALA A 11 7.86 20.14 -0.96
N VAL A 12 7.34 20.83 0.06
CA VAL A 12 6.75 22.16 -0.07
C VAL A 12 7.68 23.15 0.61
N SER A 13 8.00 24.27 -0.04
CA SER A 13 8.78 25.34 0.58
C SER A 13 7.87 26.47 1.04
N SER A 14 8.33 27.27 2.01
CA SER A 14 7.62 28.50 2.40
C SER A 14 7.55 29.54 1.27
N SER A 15 8.44 29.44 0.28
CA SER A 15 8.51 30.32 -0.88
C SER A 15 7.64 29.90 -2.07
N SER A 16 7.17 28.64 -2.11
CA SER A 16 6.31 28.11 -3.18
C SER A 16 5.30 27.13 -2.59
N PRO A 17 3.99 27.42 -2.68
CA PRO A 17 2.96 26.52 -2.16
C PRO A 17 2.81 25.23 -2.97
N LEU A 18 3.51 25.11 -4.12
CA LEU A 18 3.45 23.94 -4.97
C LEU A 18 4.43 22.85 -4.49
N PRO A 19 3.97 21.60 -4.30
CA PRO A 19 4.85 20.48 -4.01
C PRO A 19 5.83 20.23 -5.16
N VAL A 20 7.11 20.05 -4.83
CA VAL A 20 8.18 19.71 -5.77
C VAL A 20 8.65 18.30 -5.50
N PHE A 21 8.66 17.45 -6.53
CA PHE A 21 9.17 16.09 -6.42
C PHE A 21 10.64 16.10 -6.02
N THR A 22 11.01 15.36 -4.96
CA THR A 22 12.38 15.39 -4.43
C THR A 22 13.32 14.45 -5.17
N GLY A 23 12.81 13.64 -6.11
CA GLY A 23 13.55 12.57 -6.77
C GLY A 23 13.52 11.25 -6.00
N ARG A 24 13.06 11.24 -4.74
CA ARG A 24 12.94 10.02 -3.93
C ARG A 24 11.62 9.31 -4.19
N GLN A 25 11.70 8.02 -4.50
CA GLN A 25 10.54 7.16 -4.70
C GLN A 25 10.87 5.73 -4.30
N PHE A 26 9.84 4.98 -3.90
CA PHE A 26 9.95 3.57 -3.52
C PHE A 26 8.87 2.76 -4.22
N SER A 27 9.24 1.57 -4.70
CA SER A 27 8.27 0.63 -5.28
C SER A 27 7.38 0.03 -4.20
N LEU A 28 6.09 -0.12 -4.49
CA LEU A 28 5.11 -0.80 -3.64
C LEU A 28 4.81 -2.23 -4.11
N ALA A 29 5.57 -2.73 -5.08
CA ALA A 29 5.54 -4.11 -5.52
C ALA A 29 6.98 -4.63 -5.72
N PRO A 30 7.23 -5.94 -5.58
CA PRO A 30 8.57 -6.50 -5.74
C PRO A 30 9.17 -6.21 -7.12
N PRO A 31 10.49 -5.96 -7.22
CA PRO A 31 11.14 -5.67 -8.50
C PRO A 31 10.91 -6.75 -9.57
N GLN A 32 10.92 -8.03 -9.18
CA GLN A 32 10.72 -9.16 -10.11
C GLN A 32 9.34 -9.10 -10.79
N GLU A 33 8.31 -8.66 -10.07
CA GLU A 33 6.96 -8.55 -10.62
C GLU A 33 6.73 -7.31 -11.49
N ALA A 34 7.56 -6.27 -11.30
CA ALA A 34 7.60 -5.10 -12.15
C ALA A 34 8.26 -5.39 -13.53
N HIS A 35 9.07 -6.45 -13.63
CA HIS A 35 9.84 -6.80 -14.82
C HIS A 35 9.32 -8.00 -15.62
N GLU A 36 8.30 -8.73 -15.15
CA GLU A 36 7.68 -9.82 -15.94
C GLU A 36 6.88 -9.29 -17.16
N SER A 37 7.30 -8.28 -17.90
CA SER A 37 6.57 -7.86 -19.11
C SER A 37 6.60 -8.96 -20.17
N VAL A 38 5.42 -9.45 -20.53
CA VAL A 38 5.04 -9.97 -21.86
C VAL A 38 5.83 -11.19 -22.35
N THR A 39 5.18 -12.35 -22.36
CA THR A 39 5.58 -13.49 -23.20
C THR A 39 5.86 -13.00 -24.63
N ALA A 40 7.04 -13.33 -25.14
CA ALA A 40 7.78 -12.68 -26.22
C ALA A 40 7.15 -12.62 -27.64
N ASN A 41 5.83 -12.49 -27.82
CA ASN A 41 5.20 -12.52 -29.15
C ASN A 41 4.18 -11.41 -29.48
N GLU A 42 4.05 -10.35 -28.67
CA GLU A 42 3.23 -9.19 -29.06
C GLU A 42 4.01 -7.89 -28.93
N SER A 43 3.92 -7.06 -29.96
CA SER A 43 4.63 -5.80 -30.09
C SER A 43 4.23 -4.84 -28.97
N VAL A 44 5.09 -4.75 -27.94
CA VAL A 44 4.91 -3.83 -26.82
C VAL A 44 5.12 -2.40 -27.32
N THR A 45 4.03 -1.71 -27.66
CA THR A 45 4.03 -0.25 -27.63
C THR A 45 4.10 0.17 -26.17
N ALA A 46 4.89 1.21 -25.86
CA ALA A 46 5.18 1.67 -24.50
C ALA A 46 3.95 2.10 -23.64
N ASN A 47 2.73 1.94 -24.16
CA ASN A 47 1.47 2.28 -23.51
C ASN A 47 0.72 1.08 -22.89
N GLU A 48 1.17 -0.17 -23.08
CA GLU A 48 0.45 -1.37 -22.64
C GLU A 48 1.16 -2.19 -21.55
N SER A 49 2.07 -1.57 -20.78
CA SER A 49 2.34 -2.08 -19.43
C SER A 49 1.11 -1.79 -18.57
N VAL A 50 0.04 -2.58 -18.74
CA VAL A 50 -1.03 -2.69 -17.75
C VAL A 50 -0.31 -3.01 -16.45
N THR A 51 -0.16 -1.99 -15.60
CA THR A 51 0.57 -2.12 -14.36
C THR A 51 -0.17 -3.17 -13.54
N ARG A 52 0.49 -4.32 -13.35
CA ARG A 52 -0.05 -5.46 -12.61
C ARG A 52 -0.56 -5.08 -11.22
N PHE A 53 -0.04 -3.97 -10.71
CA PHE A 53 -0.34 -3.39 -9.43
C PHE A 53 -0.81 -1.96 -9.57
N ARG A 54 -1.75 -1.58 -8.71
CA ARG A 54 -2.18 -0.20 -8.50
C ARG A 54 -1.97 0.12 -7.03
N GLY A 55 -1.35 1.26 -6.73
CA GLY A 55 -1.36 1.82 -5.39
C GLY A 55 -2.80 2.07 -4.96
N ASP A 56 -3.10 1.80 -3.69
CA ASP A 56 -4.41 2.03 -3.12
C ASP A 56 -4.37 3.23 -2.18
N VAL A 57 -3.88 3.04 -0.96
CA VAL A 57 -3.76 4.12 0.03
C VAL A 57 -2.38 4.13 0.68
N CYS A 58 -2.01 5.29 1.22
CA CYS A 58 -0.92 5.41 2.19
C CYS A 58 -1.36 6.26 3.37
N ALA A 59 -0.96 5.88 4.57
CA ALA A 59 -1.41 6.49 5.82
C ALA A 59 -0.27 6.48 6.85
N LEU A 60 -0.16 7.58 7.61
CA LEU A 60 0.81 7.69 8.70
C LEU A 60 0.36 6.84 9.88
N SER A 61 1.33 6.28 10.61
CA SER A 61 1.07 5.79 11.96
C SER A 61 0.72 6.93 12.91
N HIS A 62 0.17 6.63 14.09
CA HIS A 62 -0.20 7.63 15.10
C HIS A 62 0.94 8.62 15.42
N SER A 63 2.17 8.13 15.58
CA SER A 63 3.34 8.96 15.89
C SER A 63 3.93 9.69 14.67
N ALA A 64 3.43 9.42 13.47
CA ALA A 64 4.03 9.82 12.19
C ALA A 64 5.49 9.37 11.99
N SER A 65 5.96 8.36 12.75
CA SER A 65 7.29 7.76 12.56
C SER A 65 7.30 6.71 11.44
N TYR A 66 6.13 6.25 11.02
CA TYR A 66 5.97 5.27 9.95
C TYR A 66 4.91 5.71 8.93
N LEU A 67 5.10 5.34 7.67
CA LEU A 67 4.09 5.39 6.62
C LEU A 67 3.75 3.96 6.20
N PHE A 68 2.48 3.57 6.35
CA PHE A 68 1.96 2.34 5.77
C PHE A 68 1.39 2.63 4.39
N ALA A 69 1.56 1.72 3.45
CA ALA A 69 1.01 1.84 2.11
C ALA A 69 0.60 0.48 1.58
N SER A 70 -0.32 0.46 0.63
CA SER A 70 -0.78 -0.77 -0.01
C SER A 70 -0.87 -0.66 -1.52
N THR A 71 -0.79 -1.81 -2.18
CA THR A 71 -1.19 -1.99 -3.57
C THR A 71 -2.16 -3.13 -3.70
N ARG A 72 -2.99 -3.03 -4.72
CA ARG A 72 -3.90 -4.08 -5.18
C ARG A 72 -3.43 -4.63 -6.53
N ALA A 73 -3.60 -5.92 -6.75
CA ALA A 73 -3.26 -6.57 -8.00
C ALA A 73 -4.47 -6.54 -8.97
N ALA A 74 -4.19 -6.37 -10.26
CA ALA A 74 -5.21 -6.41 -11.30
C ALA A 74 -5.75 -7.84 -11.56
N ASP A 75 -4.93 -8.87 -11.30
CA ASP A 75 -5.31 -10.27 -11.37
C ASP A 75 -5.81 -10.74 -9.99
N PRO A 76 -7.06 -11.24 -9.84
CA PRO A 76 -7.60 -11.72 -8.57
C PRO A 76 -6.84 -12.93 -7.98
N ASN A 77 -6.05 -13.64 -8.78
CA ASN A 77 -5.23 -14.77 -8.34
C ASN A 77 -3.82 -14.36 -7.88
N ARG A 78 -3.47 -13.08 -8.02
CA ARG A 78 -2.19 -12.53 -7.59
C ARG A 78 -2.39 -11.74 -6.29
N PRO A 79 -1.52 -11.87 -5.29
CA PRO A 79 -1.65 -11.08 -4.07
C PRO A 79 -1.37 -9.60 -4.36
N GLY A 80 -2.02 -8.71 -3.63
CA GLY A 80 -1.58 -7.33 -3.44
C GLY A 80 -0.38 -7.26 -2.49
N TYR A 81 0.04 -6.05 -2.11
CA TYR A 81 1.17 -5.86 -1.20
C TYR A 81 0.90 -4.81 -0.14
N LEU A 82 1.44 -5.05 1.06
CA LEU A 82 1.58 -4.06 2.13
C LEU A 82 3.04 -3.63 2.23
N ALA A 83 3.26 -2.34 2.39
CA ALA A 83 4.55 -1.74 2.65
C ALA A 83 4.52 -0.90 3.92
N ALA A 84 5.65 -0.83 4.62
CA ALA A 84 5.88 0.08 5.72
C ALA A 84 7.21 0.81 5.50
N PHE A 85 7.22 2.13 5.69
CA PHE A 85 8.39 2.99 5.56
C PHE A 85 8.69 3.65 6.89
N GLU A 86 9.98 3.83 7.19
CA GLU A 86 10.42 4.70 8.27
C GLU A 86 10.45 6.15 7.78
N LEU A 87 9.99 7.06 8.62
CA LEU A 87 10.02 8.50 8.37
C LEU A 87 11.03 9.20 9.27
N SER A 88 11.74 10.18 8.71
CA SER A 88 12.51 11.13 9.52
C SER A 88 11.56 12.09 10.26
N PRO A 89 12.03 12.77 11.32
CA PRO A 89 11.24 13.80 12.01
C PRO A 89 10.74 14.94 11.09
N GLU A 90 11.42 15.15 9.96
CA GLU A 90 11.06 16.13 8.92
C GLU A 90 10.08 15.56 7.87
N GLY A 91 9.62 14.32 8.04
CA GLY A 91 8.68 13.64 7.14
C GLY A 91 9.34 13.02 5.90
N ARG A 92 10.67 12.86 5.88
CA ARG A 92 11.37 12.23 4.74
C ARG A 92 11.21 10.72 4.79
N LEU A 93 11.08 10.10 3.61
CA LEU A 93 11.15 8.64 3.49
C LEU A 93 12.62 8.19 3.63
N GLU A 94 12.94 7.52 4.74
CA GLU A 94 14.30 7.04 5.04
C GLU A 94 14.55 5.69 4.38
N ARG A 95 13.71 4.69 4.66
CA ARG A 95 13.83 3.35 4.08
C ARG A 95 12.51 2.57 4.11
N CYS A 96 12.38 1.62 3.19
CA CYS A 96 11.35 0.58 3.24
C CYS A 96 11.74 -0.46 4.30
N LEU A 97 10.88 -0.66 5.31
CA LEU A 97 11.07 -1.61 6.40
C LEU A 97 10.46 -2.98 6.08
N LEU A 98 9.36 -2.98 5.32
CA LEU A 98 8.57 -4.16 5.01
C LEU A 98 7.98 -4.01 3.61
N LEU A 99 7.99 -5.09 2.85
CA LEU A 99 7.16 -5.27 1.67
C LEU A 99 6.69 -6.74 1.68
N GLN A 100 5.41 -6.97 1.93
CA GLN A 100 4.86 -8.31 2.10
C GLN A 100 3.58 -8.52 1.27
N PRO A 101 3.36 -9.71 0.72
CA PRO A 101 2.14 -10.02 -0.02
C PRO A 101 0.93 -10.08 0.93
N THR A 102 -0.23 -9.65 0.44
CA THR A 102 -1.52 -9.87 1.10
C THR A 102 -2.11 -11.24 0.75
N THR A 103 -3.13 -11.67 1.48
CA THR A 103 -3.77 -12.97 1.21
C THR A 103 -4.60 -13.02 -0.08
N THR A 104 -5.00 -11.86 -0.59
CA THR A 104 -5.82 -11.69 -1.80
C THR A 104 -5.22 -10.60 -2.68
N SER A 105 -5.80 -10.36 -3.85
CA SER A 105 -5.39 -9.24 -4.71
C SER A 105 -5.71 -7.88 -4.11
N GLY A 106 -6.60 -7.83 -3.11
CA GLY A 106 -7.15 -6.60 -2.57
C GLY A 106 -8.39 -6.10 -3.29
N GLY A 107 -8.72 -6.64 -4.46
CA GLY A 107 -9.89 -6.24 -5.27
C GLY A 107 -9.86 -4.75 -5.65
N HIS A 108 -10.89 -4.03 -5.20
CA HIS A 108 -11.02 -2.57 -5.33
C HIS A 108 -10.48 -1.80 -4.11
N SER A 109 -9.99 -2.50 -3.09
CA SER A 109 -9.41 -1.93 -1.87
C SER A 109 -8.00 -2.47 -1.64
N ASN A 110 -7.77 -3.20 -0.54
CA ASN A 110 -6.49 -3.37 0.16
C ASN A 110 -6.12 -2.19 1.06
N ALA A 111 -7.11 -1.43 1.53
CA ALA A 111 -6.89 -0.22 2.29
C ALA A 111 -6.27 -0.52 3.65
N VAL A 112 -5.17 0.18 3.95
CA VAL A 112 -4.56 0.20 5.29
C VAL A 112 -5.16 1.33 6.12
N SER A 113 -5.43 1.06 7.39
CA SER A 113 -5.96 2.03 8.35
C SER A 113 -5.23 1.89 9.69
N PRO A 114 -4.17 2.68 9.93
CA PRO A 114 -3.45 2.69 11.20
C PRO A 114 -4.35 3.17 12.34
N SER A 115 -4.15 2.68 13.55
CA SER A 115 -4.92 3.14 14.71
C SER A 115 -4.65 4.61 15.02
N ASP A 116 -5.73 5.33 15.36
CA ASP A 116 -5.69 6.76 15.68
C ASP A 116 -5.01 7.08 17.02
N TRP A 117 -4.69 6.07 17.85
CA TRP A 117 -4.20 6.28 19.22
C TRP A 117 -2.87 5.57 19.52
N THR A 118 -2.39 4.72 18.61
CA THR A 118 -1.15 3.97 18.81
C THR A 118 -0.57 3.47 17.50
N ASP A 119 0.76 3.36 17.42
CA ASP A 119 1.43 2.74 16.28
C ASP A 119 1.27 1.21 16.23
N GLN A 120 0.75 0.59 17.29
CA GLN A 120 0.75 -0.88 17.41
C GLN A 120 -0.25 -1.59 16.52
N TRP A 121 -1.30 -0.92 16.03
CA TRP A 121 -2.40 -1.59 15.36
C TRP A 121 -2.63 -1.03 13.96
N LEU A 122 -2.87 -1.93 13.02
CA LEU A 122 -3.19 -1.63 11.63
C LEU A 122 -4.36 -2.50 11.19
N ALA A 123 -5.45 -1.88 10.74
CA ALA A 123 -6.52 -2.58 10.06
C ALA A 123 -6.19 -2.66 8.56
N VAL A 124 -6.49 -3.79 7.94
CA VAL A 124 -6.40 -3.98 6.48
C VAL A 124 -7.72 -4.58 6.02
N VAL A 125 -8.34 -3.96 5.03
CA VAL A 125 -9.60 -4.44 4.46
C VAL A 125 -9.50 -4.66 2.97
N GLU A 126 -10.26 -5.62 2.47
CA GLU A 126 -10.35 -5.92 1.04
C GLU A 126 -11.73 -6.47 0.68
N ASP A 127 -12.15 -6.26 -0.57
CA ASP A 127 -13.47 -6.65 -1.07
C ASP A 127 -13.45 -7.88 -1.99
N GLN A 128 -12.28 -8.47 -2.27
CA GLN A 128 -12.23 -9.72 -3.03
C GLN A 128 -12.81 -10.88 -2.23
N SER A 129 -12.49 -10.99 -0.93
CA SER A 129 -13.05 -12.02 -0.03
C SER A 129 -13.88 -11.45 1.11
N GLY A 130 -13.90 -10.13 1.28
CA GLY A 130 -14.62 -9.44 2.35
C GLY A 130 -13.90 -9.57 3.71
N PHE A 131 -12.57 -9.60 3.72
CA PHE A 131 -11.79 -9.67 4.94
C PHE A 131 -11.57 -8.31 5.60
N LEU A 132 -11.62 -8.33 6.93
CA LEU A 132 -11.07 -7.31 7.81
C LEU A 132 -10.02 -7.98 8.69
N ASP A 133 -8.76 -7.60 8.50
CA ASP A 133 -7.64 -8.07 9.29
C ASP A 133 -7.19 -6.99 10.27
N ILE A 134 -6.94 -7.38 11.52
CA ILE A 134 -6.18 -6.57 12.45
C ILE A 134 -4.77 -7.13 12.56
N HIS A 135 -3.80 -6.26 12.30
CA HIS A 135 -2.40 -6.56 12.43
C HIS A 135 -1.78 -5.81 13.61
N ARG A 136 -0.77 -6.44 14.21
CA ARG A 136 0.12 -5.83 15.18
C ARG A 136 1.42 -5.40 14.51
N TRP A 137 1.76 -4.12 14.63
CA TRP A 137 3.07 -3.58 14.25
C TRP A 137 4.02 -3.61 15.44
N ARG A 138 5.12 -4.36 15.31
CA ARG A 138 6.16 -4.46 16.35
C ARG A 138 7.48 -4.88 15.73
N ASN A 139 8.60 -4.29 16.20
CA ASN A 139 9.95 -4.63 15.74
C ASN A 139 10.08 -4.61 14.20
N HIS A 140 9.42 -3.65 13.55
CA HIS A 140 9.37 -3.52 12.09
C HIS A 140 8.74 -4.72 11.36
N THR A 141 7.90 -5.49 12.05
CA THR A 141 7.12 -6.61 11.49
C THR A 141 5.63 -6.35 11.66
N LEU A 142 4.85 -6.87 10.73
CA LEU A 142 3.40 -6.76 10.73
C LEU A 142 2.78 -8.15 10.83
N GLU A 143 2.27 -8.50 12.02
CA GLU A 143 1.70 -9.82 12.31
C GLU A 143 0.18 -9.73 12.34
N ARG A 144 -0.54 -10.57 11.57
CA ARG A 144 -2.01 -10.64 11.67
C ARG A 144 -2.41 -11.31 12.98
N VAL A 145 -3.13 -10.59 13.83
CA VAL A 145 -3.57 -11.06 15.15
C VAL A 145 -5.07 -11.35 15.23
N ALA A 146 -5.86 -10.82 14.31
CA ALA A 146 -7.27 -11.15 14.17
C ALA A 146 -7.74 -11.02 12.71
N ARG A 147 -8.81 -11.74 12.37
CA ARG A 147 -9.50 -11.67 11.08
C ARG A 147 -11.00 -11.87 11.27
N LEU A 148 -11.78 -11.06 10.58
CA LEU A 148 -13.21 -11.27 10.33
C LEU A 148 -13.42 -11.41 8.82
N GLN A 149 -14.39 -12.24 8.41
CA GLN A 149 -14.92 -12.25 7.05
C GLN A 149 -16.39 -11.86 7.08
N VAL A 150 -16.78 -10.93 6.22
CA VAL A 150 -18.18 -10.55 6.02
C VAL A 150 -18.58 -10.89 4.60
N SER A 151 -19.53 -11.80 4.44
CA SER A 151 -19.98 -12.33 3.15
C SER A 151 -21.01 -11.44 2.44
N GLU A 152 -20.91 -10.13 2.64
CA GLU A 152 -21.79 -9.15 2.00
C GLU A 152 -21.15 -8.62 0.70
N PRO A 153 -21.90 -8.51 -0.41
CA PRO A 153 -21.35 -7.98 -1.66
C PRO A 153 -20.75 -6.59 -1.49
N GLY A 154 -19.48 -6.43 -1.87
CA GLY A 154 -18.77 -5.15 -1.81
C GLY A 154 -18.33 -4.70 -0.40
N PHE A 155 -18.45 -5.56 0.62
CA PHE A 155 -17.85 -5.28 1.92
C PHE A 155 -16.31 -5.21 1.81
N GLY A 156 -15.68 -4.33 2.58
CA GLY A 156 -14.21 -4.28 2.70
C GLY A 156 -13.52 -3.14 1.95
N MET A 157 -14.19 -1.99 1.78
CA MET A 157 -13.62 -0.85 1.05
C MET A 157 -12.61 -0.02 1.83
N ASN A 158 -12.92 0.35 3.08
CA ASN A 158 -12.02 1.03 4.01
C ASN A 158 -12.48 0.80 5.46
N ALA A 159 -11.60 1.06 6.42
CA ALA A 159 -11.91 0.97 7.85
C ALA A 159 -11.54 2.27 8.57
N ILE A 160 -12.31 2.63 9.59
CA ILE A 160 -12.02 3.73 10.52
C ILE A 160 -12.06 3.17 11.95
N TRP A 161 -11.25 3.76 12.83
CA TRP A 161 -11.19 3.37 14.23
C TRP A 161 -12.18 4.23 15.04
N TYR A 162 -12.93 3.59 15.92
CA TYR A 162 -13.82 4.24 16.88
C TYR A 162 -13.87 3.37 18.13
N ASP A 163 -13.70 4.01 19.29
CA ASP A 163 -13.80 3.38 20.61
C ASP A 163 -14.30 4.42 21.63
#